data_AF-S3ISN8-F1
#
_entry.id   AF-S3ISN8-F1
#
_cell.length_a   1.000
_cell.length_b   1.000
_cell.length_c   1.000
_cell.angle_alpha   90.00
_cell.angle_beta   90.00
_cell.angle_gamma   90.00
#
_symmetry.space_group_name_H-M   'P 1'
#
loop_
_entity.id
_entity.type
_entity.pdbx_description
1 polymer ?
#
loop_
_entity_poly.entity_id
_entity_poly.type
_entity_poly.pdbx_seq_one_letter_code
_entity_poly.pdbx_strand_id
1 'polypeptide(L)'
;MSLQKDILRTPDNSANWRESWHPKNVEVWGRIAEDKDDSLAIKWLHKAYQKLDNLSIYKTSVTGIVTKNINQVGRLWHRMYPLVNIITTEQGKKRPKDTYKYLELLTIFPDDSDDCAYFLGFLDENNGQEGKFQKLWPK
;
A
#
# COMPACT_ATOMS: atom_id res chain seq x y z
N MET A 1 -33.41 6.31 21.65
CA MET A 1 -32.15 5.59 21.91
C MET A 1 -32.49 4.12 22.11
N SER A 2 -32.28 3.30 21.09
CA SER A 2 -32.46 1.85 21.20
C SER A 2 -31.14 1.25 21.68
N LEU A 3 -31.18 0.46 22.75
CA LEU A 3 -30.05 -0.33 23.21
C LEU A 3 -29.68 -1.30 22.08
N GLN A 4 -28.59 -1.00 21.37
CA GLN A 4 -28.00 -1.93 20.42
C GLN A 4 -27.66 -3.19 21.21
N LYS A 5 -28.34 -4.29 20.87
CA LYS A 5 -28.01 -5.64 21.37
C LYS A 5 -26.50 -5.85 21.28
N ASP A 6 -25.92 -6.52 22.27
CA ASP A 6 -24.51 -6.91 22.28
C ASP A 6 -24.21 -7.82 21.07
N ILE A 7 -23.92 -7.19 19.93
CA ILE A 7 -23.44 -7.86 18.74
C ILE A 7 -22.03 -8.35 19.07
N LEU A 8 -21.87 -9.68 19.13
CA LEU A 8 -20.57 -10.31 19.30
C LEU A 8 -19.68 -9.86 18.14
N ARG A 9 -18.66 -9.06 18.47
CA ARG A 9 -17.69 -8.56 17.49
C ARG A 9 -16.69 -9.66 17.20
N THR A 10 -16.61 -10.05 15.94
CA THR A 10 -15.67 -11.05 15.43
C THR A 10 -14.96 -10.46 14.21
N PRO A 11 -13.88 -11.06 13.70
CA PRO A 11 -13.32 -10.65 12.41
C PRO A 11 -14.38 -10.63 11.29
N ASP A 12 -15.30 -11.59 11.28
CA ASP A 12 -16.38 -11.66 10.29
C ASP A 12 -17.53 -10.66 10.54
N ASN A 13 -17.55 -10.04 11.72
CA ASN A 13 -18.59 -9.13 12.19
C ASN A 13 -17.94 -7.93 12.91
N SER A 14 -17.21 -7.14 12.11
CA SER A 14 -16.43 -6.01 12.59
C SER A 14 -17.32 -4.85 13.05
N ALA A 15 -16.80 -4.03 13.98
CA ALA A 15 -17.52 -2.85 14.42
C ALA A 15 -17.29 -1.70 13.44
N ASN A 16 -18.32 -0.90 13.16
CA ASN A 16 -18.21 0.24 12.22
C ASN A 16 -17.07 1.25 12.55
N TRP A 17 -16.55 1.23 13.79
CA TRP A 17 -15.49 2.12 14.28
C TRP A 17 -14.13 1.42 14.51
N ARG A 18 -14.03 0.11 14.25
CA ARG A 18 -12.84 -0.75 14.35
C ARG A 18 -12.97 -1.82 13.26
N GLU A 19 -12.32 -1.74 12.11
CA GLU A 19 -10.89 -1.50 11.90
C GLU A 19 -10.69 -0.97 10.48
N SER A 20 -10.01 0.18 10.33
CA SER A 20 -9.47 0.57 9.01
C SER A 20 -8.58 -0.54 8.45
N TRP A 21 -7.93 -1.30 9.34
CA TRP A 21 -7.14 -2.49 9.06
C TRP A 21 -7.96 -3.78 9.13
N HIS A 22 -8.88 -3.95 8.18
CA HIS A 22 -9.66 -5.18 8.00
C HIS A 22 -9.44 -5.71 6.57
N PRO A 23 -9.42 -7.04 6.30
CA PRO A 23 -9.25 -7.61 4.95
C PRO A 23 -10.12 -6.99 3.86
N LYS A 24 -11.34 -6.54 4.22
CA LYS A 24 -12.28 -5.89 3.29
C LYS A 24 -12.02 -4.39 3.05
N ASN A 25 -11.19 -3.75 3.89
CA ASN A 25 -11.05 -2.29 3.94
C ASN A 25 -9.65 -1.80 3.55
N VAL A 26 -8.65 -2.68 3.53
CA VAL A 26 -7.26 -2.32 3.23
C VAL A 26 -6.61 -3.39 2.38
N GLU A 27 -5.85 -2.96 1.38
CA GLU A 27 -4.90 -3.80 0.66
C GLU A 27 -3.47 -3.36 0.96
N VAL A 28 -2.59 -4.32 1.19
CA VAL A 28 -1.15 -4.08 1.35
C VAL A 28 -0.43 -4.74 0.20
N TRP A 29 0.43 -3.98 -0.45
CA TRP A 29 1.25 -4.41 -1.56
C TRP A 29 2.70 -4.18 -1.23
N GLY A 30 3.58 -5.10 -1.60
CA GLY A 30 5.01 -4.94 -1.38
C GLY A 30 5.88 -5.46 -2.49
N ARG A 31 7.09 -4.90 -2.61
CA ARG A 31 8.17 -5.41 -3.47
C ARG A 31 9.53 -5.14 -2.83
N ILE A 32 10.56 -5.79 -3.36
CA ILE A 32 11.95 -5.45 -3.05
C ILE A 32 12.46 -4.49 -4.13
N ALA A 33 12.88 -3.30 -3.70
CA ALA A 33 13.62 -2.34 -4.50
C ALA A 33 15.12 -2.65 -4.41
N GLU A 34 15.84 -2.55 -5.53
CA GLU A 34 17.26 -2.91 -5.60
C GLU A 34 18.17 -1.87 -4.94
N ASP A 35 17.74 -0.60 -4.93
CA ASP A 35 18.40 0.49 -4.23
C ASP A 35 17.40 1.58 -3.77
N LYS A 36 17.93 2.67 -3.21
CA LYS A 36 17.15 3.81 -2.70
C LYS A 36 16.44 4.62 -3.80
N ASP A 37 16.95 4.56 -5.03
CA ASP A 37 16.47 5.31 -6.19
C ASP A 37 15.52 4.45 -7.05
N ASP A 38 15.50 3.13 -6.83
CA ASP A 38 14.56 2.17 -7.39
C ASP A 38 13.20 2.19 -6.67
N SER A 39 12.53 3.34 -6.61
CA SER A 39 11.10 3.38 -6.23
C SER A 39 10.22 3.31 -7.48
N LEU A 40 9.33 2.32 -7.53
CA LEU A 40 8.29 2.29 -8.56
C LEU A 40 7.13 3.22 -8.20
N ALA A 41 6.72 3.23 -6.93
CA ALA A 41 5.55 4.00 -6.52
C ALA A 41 5.76 5.51 -6.62
N ILE A 42 6.94 6.04 -6.28
CA ILE A 42 7.24 7.47 -6.44
C ILE A 42 6.99 7.92 -7.89
N LYS A 43 7.30 7.09 -8.88
CA LYS A 43 7.03 7.43 -10.28
C LYS A 43 5.52 7.58 -10.53
N TRP A 44 4.70 6.68 -9.99
CA TRP A 44 3.23 6.71 -10.12
C TRP A 44 2.57 7.86 -9.34
N LEU A 45 3.20 8.29 -8.24
CA LEU A 45 2.73 9.45 -7.46
C LEU A 45 2.93 10.78 -8.19
N HIS A 46 3.76 10.81 -9.24
CA HIS A 46 4.07 12.04 -9.99
C HIS A 46 3.77 11.96 -11.49
N LYS A 47 3.60 10.75 -12.04
CA LYS A 47 3.46 10.49 -13.47
C LYS A 47 2.49 9.33 -13.70
N ALA A 48 2.07 9.16 -14.96
CA ALA A 48 1.24 8.03 -15.35
C ALA A 48 1.89 6.68 -15.01
N TYR A 49 1.10 5.75 -14.49
CA TYR A 49 1.53 4.39 -14.16
C TYR A 49 1.45 3.44 -15.36
N GLN A 50 0.67 3.79 -16.38
CA GLN A 50 0.64 3.14 -17.69
C GLN A 50 0.99 4.14 -18.80
N LYS A 51 1.88 3.74 -19.73
CA LYS A 51 2.36 4.61 -20.82
C LYS A 51 1.37 4.76 -21.97
N LEU A 52 0.55 3.76 -22.24
CA LEU A 52 -0.35 3.73 -23.40
C LEU A 52 -1.60 4.61 -23.16
N ASP A 53 -2.15 4.57 -21.94
CA ASP A 53 -3.43 5.20 -21.63
C ASP A 53 -3.31 6.48 -20.80
N ASN A 54 -2.08 6.94 -20.49
CA ASN A 54 -1.79 8.09 -19.63
C ASN A 54 -2.50 8.06 -18.25
N LEU A 55 -2.91 6.88 -17.78
CA LEU A 55 -3.58 6.73 -16.49
C LEU A 55 -2.64 7.09 -15.34
N SER A 56 -3.13 7.95 -14.44
CA SER A 56 -2.36 8.52 -13.33
C SER A 56 -3.20 8.54 -12.07
N ILE A 57 -2.57 8.27 -10.92
CA ILE A 57 -3.20 8.44 -9.59
C ILE A 57 -2.86 9.79 -8.96
N TYR A 58 -2.11 10.65 -9.64
CA TYR A 58 -1.75 11.97 -9.11
C TYR A 58 -2.98 12.89 -9.06
N LYS A 59 -3.27 13.46 -7.89
CA LYS A 59 -4.43 14.32 -7.65
C LYS A 59 -5.78 13.61 -7.86
N THR A 60 -5.86 12.34 -7.45
CA THR A 60 -7.11 11.54 -7.46
C THR A 60 -7.51 11.16 -6.03
N SER A 61 -8.59 10.39 -5.85
CA SER A 61 -8.96 9.89 -4.51
C SER A 61 -7.85 9.04 -3.85
N VAL A 62 -7.01 8.41 -4.67
CA VAL A 62 -5.91 7.55 -4.23
C VAL A 62 -4.82 8.38 -3.55
N THR A 63 -4.38 9.48 -4.16
CA THR A 63 -3.28 10.33 -3.62
C THR A 63 -3.73 11.63 -2.95
N GLY A 64 -5.03 11.94 -3.01
CA GLY A 64 -5.65 13.12 -2.43
C GLY A 64 -5.85 14.24 -3.46
N ILE A 65 -6.87 15.07 -3.21
CA ILE A 65 -7.28 16.16 -4.10
C ILE A 65 -7.32 17.45 -3.30
N VAL A 66 -6.61 18.47 -3.77
CA VAL A 66 -6.68 19.83 -3.21
C VAL A 66 -6.99 20.80 -4.34
N THR A 67 -8.20 21.32 -4.34
CA THR A 67 -8.67 22.37 -5.24
C THR A 67 -9.37 23.47 -4.43
N LYS A 68 -9.84 24.53 -5.10
CA LYS A 68 -10.59 25.60 -4.43
C LYS A 68 -11.88 25.11 -3.75
N ASN A 69 -12.51 24.06 -4.28
CA ASN A 69 -13.84 23.61 -3.85
C ASN A 69 -13.85 22.20 -3.24
N ILE A 70 -12.75 21.45 -3.35
CA ILE A 70 -12.63 20.06 -2.90
C ILE A 70 -11.32 19.91 -2.13
N ASN A 71 -11.41 19.37 -0.92
CA ASN A 71 -10.26 18.93 -0.13
C ASN A 71 -10.51 17.49 0.32
N GLN A 72 -9.76 16.57 -0.28
CA GLN A 72 -9.87 15.14 -0.04
C GLN A 72 -8.50 14.57 0.34
N VAL A 73 -8.46 13.88 1.48
CA VAL A 73 -7.29 13.15 1.94
C VAL A 73 -7.09 11.91 1.07
N GLY A 74 -5.86 11.68 0.64
CA GLY A 74 -5.48 10.49 -0.12
C GLY A 74 -5.61 9.21 0.71
N ARG A 75 -5.94 8.12 0.03
CA ARG A 75 -6.15 6.80 0.62
C ARG A 75 -4.98 5.83 0.42
N LEU A 76 -3.87 6.31 -0.11
CA LEU A 76 -2.64 5.56 -0.31
C LEU A 76 -1.53 6.06 0.63
N TRP A 77 -0.85 5.11 1.26
CA TRP A 77 0.37 5.33 2.03
C TRP A 77 1.52 4.59 1.37
N HIS A 78 2.63 5.30 1.14
CA HIS A 78 3.87 4.74 0.58
C HIS A 78 5.01 4.80 1.60
N ARG A 79 5.78 3.71 1.70
CA ARG A 79 6.97 3.60 2.55
C ARG A 79 8.05 2.79 1.85
N MET A 80 9.30 3.17 2.07
CA MET A 80 10.48 2.34 1.74
C MET A 80 11.27 2.10 3.02
N TYR A 81 11.39 0.84 3.44
CA TYR A 81 12.15 0.45 4.61
C TYR A 81 13.46 -0.23 4.19
N PRO A 82 14.62 0.16 4.74
CA PRO A 82 15.88 -0.52 4.45
C PRO A 82 15.79 -2.01 4.77
N LEU A 83 16.23 -2.85 3.84
CA LEU A 83 16.34 -4.28 4.08
C LEU A 83 17.70 -4.58 4.70
N VAL A 84 17.70 -5.34 5.80
CA VAL A 84 18.92 -5.72 6.51
C VAL A 84 19.09 -7.23 6.51
N ASN A 85 20.34 -7.69 6.38
CA ASN A 85 20.69 -9.09 6.61
C ASN A 85 21.10 -9.28 8.05
N ILE A 86 20.66 -10.37 8.69
CA ILE A 86 21.16 -10.73 10.02
C ILE A 86 22.44 -11.53 9.87
N ILE A 87 23.55 -10.99 10.35
CA ILE A 87 24.86 -11.66 10.39
C ILE A 87 25.23 -12.08 11.81
N THR A 88 25.99 -13.16 11.93
CA THR A 88 26.58 -13.59 13.21
C THR A 88 28.03 -13.11 13.27
N THR A 89 28.39 -12.38 14.32
CA THR A 89 29.77 -11.94 14.54
C THR A 89 30.68 -13.11 14.95
N GLU A 90 31.99 -12.91 14.89
CA GLU A 90 32.99 -13.87 15.40
C GLU A 90 32.77 -14.24 16.88
N GLN A 91 32.13 -13.35 17.64
CA GLN A 91 31.76 -13.54 19.05
C GLN A 91 30.38 -14.24 19.22
N GLY A 92 29.79 -14.75 18.16
CA GLY A 92 28.50 -15.44 18.16
C GLY A 92 27.26 -14.53 18.31
N LYS A 93 27.41 -13.19 18.27
CA LYS A 93 26.29 -12.26 18.44
C LYS A 93 25.62 -11.95 17.10
N LYS A 94 24.28 -11.96 17.05
CA LYS A 94 23.51 -11.53 15.85
C LYS A 94 23.49 -10.01 15.74
N ARG A 95 23.77 -9.46 14.55
CA ARG A 95 23.70 -8.03 14.25
C ARG A 95 23.07 -7.79 12.87
N PRO A 96 22.32 -6.70 12.67
CA PRO A 96 21.90 -6.28 11.34
C PRO A 96 23.12 -5.79 10.55
N LYS A 97 23.18 -6.18 9.28
CA LYS A 97 24.09 -5.67 8.27
C LYS A 97 23.25 -5.03 7.18
N ASP A 98 23.49 -3.75 6.94
CA ASP A 98 22.78 -3.01 5.92
C ASP A 98 22.96 -3.65 4.54
N THR A 99 21.91 -3.56 3.74
CA THR A 99 21.95 -3.85 2.31
C THR A 99 21.62 -2.58 1.55
N TYR A 100 21.83 -2.60 0.23
CA TYR A 100 21.36 -1.51 -0.62
C TYR A 100 19.85 -1.61 -0.89
N LYS A 101 19.22 -2.75 -0.62
CA LYS A 101 17.82 -3.02 -0.98
C LYS A 101 16.84 -2.43 0.01
N TYR A 102 15.62 -2.20 -0.46
CA TYR A 102 14.51 -1.69 0.35
C TYR A 102 13.26 -2.53 0.17
N LEU A 103 12.50 -2.73 1.24
CA LEU A 103 11.12 -3.16 1.16
C LEU A 103 10.26 -1.94 0.84
N GLU A 104 9.74 -1.88 -0.38
CA GLU A 104 8.80 -0.85 -0.82
C GLU A 104 7.37 -1.33 -0.57
N LEU A 105 6.58 -0.56 0.18
CA LEU A 105 5.22 -0.89 0.59
C LEU A 105 4.22 0.17 0.14
N LEU A 106 3.06 -0.32 -0.30
CA LEU A 106 1.84 0.46 -0.48
C LEU A 106 0.77 -0.08 0.46
N THR A 107 0.13 0.81 1.19
CA THR A 107 -1.10 0.53 1.93
C THR A 107 -2.20 1.37 1.31
N ILE A 108 -3.21 0.71 0.76
CA ILE A 108 -4.29 1.34 0.01
C ILE A 108 -5.58 1.04 0.76
N PHE A 109 -6.37 2.07 1.05
CA PHE A 109 -7.73 1.95 1.57
C PHE A 109 -8.69 2.17 0.40
N PRO A 110 -9.21 1.13 -0.27
CA PRO A 110 -9.99 1.30 -1.48
C PRO A 110 -11.21 2.21 -1.27
N ASP A 111 -11.60 2.92 -2.31
CA ASP A 111 -12.88 3.61 -2.40
C ASP A 111 -13.58 3.33 -3.74
N ASP A 112 -14.80 3.82 -3.87
CA ASP A 112 -15.68 3.51 -5.01
C ASP A 112 -15.35 4.36 -6.26
N SER A 113 -14.15 4.94 -6.34
CA SER A 113 -13.75 5.76 -7.48
C SER A 113 -13.18 4.92 -8.61
N ASP A 114 -13.42 5.35 -9.86
CA ASP A 114 -12.83 4.72 -11.04
C ASP A 114 -11.29 4.74 -10.98
N ASP A 115 -10.69 5.84 -10.51
CA ASP A 115 -9.23 5.97 -10.35
C ASP A 115 -8.66 4.89 -9.42
N CYS A 116 -9.37 4.59 -8.32
CA CYS A 116 -8.97 3.55 -7.39
C CYS A 116 -9.14 2.16 -8.02
N ALA A 117 -10.28 1.91 -8.67
CA ALA A 117 -10.56 0.64 -9.32
C ALA A 117 -9.53 0.33 -10.42
N TYR A 118 -9.22 1.29 -11.29
CA TYR A 118 -8.21 1.12 -12.34
C TYR A 118 -6.81 0.91 -11.78
N PHE A 119 -6.43 1.64 -10.74
CA PHE A 119 -5.10 1.46 -10.14
C PHE A 119 -4.95 0.11 -9.44
N LEU A 120 -5.98 -0.36 -8.73
CA LEU A 120 -5.99 -1.70 -8.13
C LEU A 120 -5.97 -2.79 -9.21
N GLY A 121 -6.73 -2.63 -10.29
CA GLY A 121 -6.68 -3.53 -11.45
C GLY A 121 -5.28 -3.61 -12.05
N PHE A 122 -4.60 -2.47 -12.23
CA PHE A 122 -3.21 -2.42 -12.68
C PHE A 122 -2.26 -3.17 -11.72
N LEU A 123 -2.41 -3.02 -10.41
CA LEU A 123 -1.61 -3.76 -9.43
C LEU A 123 -1.88 -5.27 -9.49
N ASP A 124 -3.14 -5.67 -9.61
CA ASP A 124 -3.55 -7.08 -9.73
C ASP A 124 -3.03 -7.73 -11.02
N GLU A 125 -3.08 -7.04 -12.15
CA GLU A 125 -2.51 -7.50 -13.43
C GLU A 125 -1.00 -7.77 -13.36
N ASN A 126 -0.30 -6.99 -12.52
CA ASN A 126 1.15 -7.07 -12.34
C ASN A 126 1.56 -7.88 -11.09
N ASN A 127 0.60 -8.48 -10.38
CA ASN A 127 0.81 -9.10 -9.08
C ASN A 127 1.82 -10.26 -9.17
N GLY A 128 2.92 -10.15 -8.43
CA GLY A 128 3.94 -11.20 -8.34
C GLY A 128 4.86 -11.31 -9.56
N GLN A 129 4.71 -10.44 -10.55
CA GLN A 129 5.69 -10.34 -11.65
C GLN A 129 7.05 -9.85 -11.13
N GLU A 130 8.13 -10.27 -11.78
CA GLU A 130 9.50 -9.96 -11.35
C GLU A 130 9.71 -8.43 -11.22
N GLY A 131 10.20 -8.02 -10.05
CA GLY A 131 10.43 -6.61 -9.71
C GLY A 131 9.15 -5.77 -9.48
N LYS A 132 7.95 -6.34 -9.62
CA LYS A 132 6.66 -5.65 -9.38
C LYS A 132 6.15 -5.87 -7.95
N PHE A 133 5.10 -5.13 -7.61
CA PHE A 133 4.40 -5.31 -6.35
C PHE A 133 3.64 -6.64 -6.34
N GLN A 134 3.63 -7.28 -5.19
CA GLN A 134 2.78 -8.42 -4.88
C GLN A 134 1.77 -8.04 -3.79
N LYS A 135 0.55 -8.59 -3.87
CA LYS A 135 -0.46 -8.43 -2.81
C LYS A 135 -0.01 -9.22 -1.59
N LEU A 136 0.24 -8.51 -0.48
CA LEU A 136 0.67 -9.07 0.80
C LEU A 136 -0.50 -9.22 1.78
N TRP A 137 -1.58 -8.44 1.60
CA TRP A 137 -2.80 -8.49 2.39
C TRP A 137 -3.99 -7.91 1.59
N PRO A 138 -5.21 -8.47 1.72
CA PRO A 138 -5.49 -9.76 2.37
C PRO A 138 -4.91 -10.93 1.58
N LYS A 139 -4.68 -12.06 2.24
CA LYS A 139 -4.26 -13.32 1.62
C LYS A 139 -5.38 -14.34 1.64
#